data_AF-A0A8J9ZUG2-F1
#
_entry.id   AF-A0A8J9ZUG2-F1
#
_cell.length_a   1.000
_cell.length_b   1.000
_cell.length_c   1.000
_cell.angle_alpha   90.00
_cell.angle_beta   90.00
_cell.angle_gamma   90.00
#
_symmetry.space_group_name_H-M   'P 1'
#
loop_
_entity.id
_entity.type
_entity.pdbx_description
1 polymer ?
#
loop_
_entity_poly.entity_id
_entity_poly.type
_entity_poly.pdbx_seq_one_letter_code
_entity_poly.pdbx_strand_id
1 'polypeptide(L)'
;MAAMPPLKAKSGFPVSNKLLQKRWNDKAFQLHQQKVAAMKADLDNKSPKPYQHIRLRLKKLLAEEERQAQVDHDNRKLLGRMTQIMKTHGSLDNWNNYTPRSMNYYVREKEAERIAMNNELIKSRLLGVQPNYNLNKWEEDFLKHEYYLANMAAVTKDYDLDSLEPTPRDPPRRRRPRSVGTEVRKRTRNFDSCPFLVFLVFFVCFFYFE
;
A
#
# COMPACT_ATOMS: atom_id res chain seq x y z
N MET A 1 63.80 -68.39 7.20
CA MET A 1 63.94 -69.45 8.22
C MET A 1 65.21 -69.18 9.00
N ALA A 2 65.10 -68.65 10.23
CA ALA A 2 66.27 -68.42 11.07
C ALA A 2 66.83 -69.79 11.51
N ALA A 3 68.12 -70.04 11.27
CA ALA A 3 68.78 -71.25 11.74
C ALA A 3 68.79 -71.23 13.28
N MET A 4 68.15 -72.21 13.92
CA MET A 4 68.20 -72.35 15.38
C MET A 4 69.66 -72.60 15.80
N PRO A 5 70.21 -71.81 16.74
CA PRO A 5 71.58 -71.99 17.20
C PRO A 5 71.74 -73.36 17.89
N PRO A 6 72.93 -73.98 17.78
CA PRO A 6 73.18 -75.29 18.38
C PRO A 6 72.98 -75.24 19.89
N LEU A 7 72.25 -76.23 20.42
CA LEU A 7 72.01 -76.38 21.86
C LEU A 7 73.35 -76.67 22.56
N LYS A 8 73.96 -75.64 23.14
CA LYS A 8 75.14 -75.79 23.99
C LYS A 8 74.69 -76.35 25.34
N ALA A 9 74.95 -77.63 25.59
CA ALA A 9 74.75 -78.19 26.92
C ALA A 9 75.62 -77.41 27.93
N LYS A 10 74.97 -76.64 28.81
CA LYS A 10 75.63 -75.98 29.95
C LYS A 10 75.67 -76.97 31.10
N SER A 11 76.61 -77.92 31.09
CA SER A 11 76.96 -78.62 32.32
C SER A 11 77.80 -77.67 33.16
N GLY A 12 77.39 -77.36 34.39
CA GLY A 12 78.16 -76.50 35.32
C GLY A 12 79.47 -77.12 35.80
N PHE A 13 79.84 -78.30 35.30
CA PHE A 13 81.01 -79.07 35.70
C PHE A 13 82.03 -79.17 34.55
N PRO A 14 83.34 -79.16 34.85
CA PRO A 14 84.39 -79.29 33.85
C PRO A 14 84.32 -80.68 33.19
N VAL A 15 84.42 -80.71 31.87
CA VAL A 15 84.30 -81.94 31.10
C VAL A 15 85.66 -82.60 30.94
N SER A 16 85.74 -83.90 31.21
CA SER A 16 86.98 -84.68 31.07
C SER A 16 87.49 -84.77 29.63
N ASN A 17 86.60 -84.85 28.64
CA ASN A 17 86.94 -84.92 27.21
C ASN A 17 86.06 -84.02 26.33
N LYS A 18 86.67 -83.00 25.73
CA LYS A 18 85.99 -81.99 24.89
C LYS A 18 85.44 -82.55 23.58
N LEU A 19 86.11 -83.52 22.97
CA LEU A 19 85.69 -84.10 21.69
C LEU A 19 84.42 -84.93 21.83
N LEU A 20 84.35 -85.75 22.88
CA LEU A 20 83.17 -86.54 23.19
C LEU A 20 81.98 -85.62 23.51
N GLN A 21 82.21 -84.56 24.30
CA GLN A 21 81.16 -83.58 24.61
C GLN A 21 80.55 -82.97 23.35
N LYS A 22 81.38 -82.59 22.36
CA LYS A 22 80.92 -82.06 21.08
C LYS A 22 80.01 -83.06 20.36
N ARG A 23 80.44 -84.32 20.23
CA ARG A 23 79.66 -85.39 19.57
C ARG A 23 78.31 -85.64 20.25
N TRP A 24 78.30 -85.64 21.59
CA TRP A 24 77.06 -85.79 22.36
C TRP A 24 76.11 -84.61 22.17
N ASN A 25 76.63 -83.37 22.17
CA ASN A 25 75.84 -82.18 21.91
C ASN A 25 75.26 -82.18 20.48
N ASP A 26 76.06 -82.55 19.49
CA ASP A 26 75.62 -82.63 18.08
C ASP A 26 74.49 -83.65 17.91
N LYS A 27 74.63 -84.84 18.53
CA LYS A 27 73.59 -85.87 18.52
C LYS A 27 72.32 -85.43 19.24
N ALA A 28 72.45 -84.78 20.40
CA ALA A 28 71.31 -84.23 21.14
C ALA A 28 70.58 -83.15 20.35
N PHE A 29 71.32 -82.30 19.63
CA PHE A 29 70.76 -81.28 18.77
C PHE A 29 70.01 -81.88 17.57
N GLN A 30 70.57 -82.90 16.91
CA GLN A 30 69.89 -83.62 15.83
C GLN A 30 68.59 -84.27 16.32
N LEU A 31 68.61 -84.94 17.47
CA LEU A 31 67.41 -85.53 18.08
C LEU A 31 66.37 -84.47 18.43
N HIS A 32 66.79 -83.31 18.93
CA HIS A 32 65.89 -82.20 19.22
C HIS A 32 65.22 -81.69 17.94
N GLN A 33 65.99 -81.45 16.87
CA GLN A 33 65.44 -81.02 15.59
C GLN A 33 64.42 -82.03 15.04
N GLN A 34 64.71 -83.33 15.12
CA GLN A 34 63.77 -84.37 14.72
C GLN A 34 62.47 -84.33 15.54
N LYS A 35 62.57 -84.13 16.87
CA LYS A 35 61.39 -83.98 17.73
C LYS A 35 60.56 -82.76 17.39
N VAL A 36 61.21 -81.61 17.17
CA VAL A 36 60.52 -80.36 16.78
C VAL A 36 59.85 -80.52 15.42
N ALA A 37 60.52 -81.13 14.45
CA ALA A 37 59.95 -81.38 13.13
C ALA A 37 58.79 -82.39 13.16
N ALA A 38 58.82 -83.37 14.06
CA ALA A 38 57.77 -84.37 14.24
C ALA A 38 56.58 -83.87 15.08
N MET A 39 56.70 -82.75 15.80
CA MET A 39 55.60 -82.17 16.56
C MET A 39 54.52 -81.65 15.62
N LYS A 40 53.29 -82.14 15.79
CA LYS A 40 52.12 -81.59 15.14
C LYS A 40 51.66 -80.34 15.89
N ALA A 41 51.22 -79.32 15.16
CA ALA A 41 50.56 -78.17 15.78
C ALA A 41 49.20 -78.62 16.34
N ASP A 42 49.02 -78.47 17.66
CA ASP A 42 47.79 -78.85 18.38
C ASP A 42 46.76 -77.71 18.42
N LEU A 43 47.21 -76.48 18.16
CA LEU A 43 46.37 -75.29 18.19
C LEU A 43 45.90 -74.91 16.79
N ASP A 44 44.57 -74.89 16.59
CA ASP A 44 43.98 -74.29 15.40
C ASP A 44 44.17 -72.77 15.45
N ASN A 45 44.95 -72.23 14.51
CA ASN A 45 45.23 -70.80 14.41
C ASN A 45 44.51 -70.16 13.20
N LYS A 46 43.44 -70.80 12.71
CA LYS A 46 42.61 -70.26 11.62
C LYS A 46 41.74 -69.11 12.12
N SER A 47 41.50 -68.15 11.25
CA SER A 47 40.54 -67.08 11.53
C SER A 47 39.13 -67.65 11.69
N PRO A 48 38.38 -67.28 12.73
CA PRO A 48 37.01 -67.73 12.92
C PRO A 48 36.11 -67.27 11.77
N LYS A 49 35.02 -68.01 11.54
CA LYS A 49 34.08 -67.71 10.46
C LYS A 49 33.44 -66.32 10.70
N PRO A 50 33.47 -65.42 9.70
CA PRO A 50 32.84 -64.12 9.85
C PRO A 50 31.31 -64.26 9.83
N TYR A 51 30.63 -63.71 10.84
CA TYR A 51 29.17 -63.70 10.91
C TYR A 51 28.57 -62.48 10.21
N GLN A 52 27.51 -62.69 9.43
CA GLN A 52 26.81 -61.60 8.73
C GLN A 52 26.24 -60.54 9.67
N HIS A 53 25.69 -60.92 10.83
CA HIS A 53 25.11 -59.97 11.79
C HIS A 53 26.14 -59.02 12.41
N ILE A 54 27.44 -59.38 12.38
CA ILE A 54 28.54 -58.50 12.82
C ILE A 54 28.90 -57.52 11.71
N ARG A 55 28.92 -57.99 10.45
CA ARG A 55 29.19 -57.15 9.26
C ARG A 55 28.05 -56.19 8.95
N LEU A 56 26.81 -56.64 9.15
CA LEU A 56 25.58 -55.93 8.83
C LEU A 56 24.74 -55.78 10.09
N ARG A 57 24.72 -54.57 10.66
CA ARG A 57 23.85 -54.23 11.78
C ARG A 57 22.44 -53.92 11.27
N LEU A 58 21.66 -54.96 10.99
CA LEU A 58 20.33 -54.85 10.39
C LEU A 58 19.39 -53.92 11.17
N LYS A 59 19.39 -53.98 12.51
CA LYS A 59 18.58 -53.07 13.34
C LYS A 59 18.95 -51.60 13.17
N LYS A 60 20.24 -51.30 12.95
CA LYS A 60 20.70 -49.93 12.71
C LYS A 60 20.21 -49.44 11.35
N LEU A 61 20.30 -50.29 10.33
CA LEU A 61 19.79 -49.97 8.98
C LEU A 61 18.28 -49.70 9.01
N LEU A 62 17.52 -50.58 9.67
CA LEU A 62 16.07 -50.42 9.79
C LEU A 62 15.69 -49.11 10.52
N ALA A 63 16.37 -48.79 11.62
CA ALA A 63 16.12 -47.54 12.35
C ALA A 63 16.43 -46.30 11.51
N GLU A 64 17.47 -46.36 10.66
CA GLU A 64 17.81 -45.28 9.74
C GLU A 64 16.75 -45.10 8.65
N GLU A 65 16.24 -46.21 8.10
CA GLU A 65 15.18 -46.21 7.11
C GLU A 65 13.86 -45.67 7.67
N GLU A 66 13.49 -46.08 8.89
CA GLU A 66 12.31 -45.56 9.60
C GLU A 66 12.44 -44.07 9.89
N ARG A 67 13.62 -43.62 10.37
CA ARG A 67 13.91 -42.19 10.56
C ARG A 67 13.76 -41.42 9.25
N GLN A 68 14.27 -41.96 8.14
CA GLN A 68 14.19 -41.31 6.84
C GLN A 68 12.74 -41.24 6.34
N ALA A 69 11.96 -42.31 6.49
CA ALA A 69 10.54 -42.33 6.15
C ALA A 69 9.74 -41.29 6.93
N GLN A 70 10.05 -41.10 8.22
CA GLN A 70 9.44 -40.06 9.04
C GLN A 70 9.77 -38.65 8.54
N VAL A 71 11.05 -38.40 8.23
CA VAL A 71 11.50 -37.12 7.66
C VAL A 71 10.78 -36.84 6.33
N ASP A 72 10.65 -37.82 5.46
CA ASP A 72 9.99 -37.66 4.16
C ASP A 72 8.49 -37.40 4.30
N HIS A 73 7.83 -38.04 5.26
CA HIS A 73 6.43 -37.77 5.59
C HIS A 73 6.21 -36.34 6.10
N ASP A 74 7.07 -35.88 7.00
CA ASP A 74 6.99 -34.53 7.55
C ASP A 74 7.31 -33.47 6.49
N ASN A 75 8.28 -33.75 5.60
CA ASN A 75 8.56 -32.91 4.44
C ASN A 75 7.35 -32.81 3.50
N ARG A 76 6.63 -33.92 3.24
CA ARG A 76 5.40 -33.88 2.44
C ARG A 76 4.32 -33.02 3.08
N LYS A 77 4.11 -33.13 4.40
CA LYS A 77 3.17 -32.28 5.14
C LYS A 77 3.56 -30.80 5.06
N LEU A 78 4.84 -30.50 5.25
CA LEU A 78 5.36 -29.14 5.17
C LEU A 78 5.13 -28.54 3.78
N LEU A 79 5.49 -29.27 2.72
CA LEU A 79 5.25 -28.86 1.34
C LEU A 79 3.75 -28.67 1.05
N GLY A 80 2.89 -29.54 1.58
CA GLY A 80 1.43 -29.37 1.47
C GLY A 80 0.94 -28.06 2.10
N ARG A 81 1.43 -27.71 3.29
CA ARG A 81 1.08 -26.43 3.95
C ARG A 81 1.68 -25.23 3.24
N MET A 82 2.93 -25.30 2.81
CA MET A 82 3.60 -24.22 2.05
C MET A 82 2.88 -23.96 0.74
N THR A 83 2.54 -25.01 -0.02
CA THR A 83 1.77 -24.85 -1.27
C THR A 83 0.38 -24.29 -1.02
N GLN A 84 -0.28 -24.66 0.08
CA GLN A 84 -1.53 -24.03 0.49
C GLN A 84 -1.32 -22.53 0.75
N ILE A 85 -0.35 -22.14 1.58
CA ILE A 85 -0.02 -20.73 1.86
C ILE A 85 0.35 -19.95 0.59
N MET A 86 1.08 -20.56 -0.35
CA MET A 86 1.42 -19.93 -1.62
C MET A 86 0.20 -19.73 -2.53
N LYS A 87 -0.74 -20.69 -2.52
CA LYS A 87 -1.98 -20.61 -3.31
C LYS A 87 -2.98 -19.62 -2.71
N THR A 88 -3.17 -19.66 -1.40
CA THR A 88 -4.03 -18.72 -0.68
C THR A 88 -3.18 -17.57 -0.19
N HIS A 89 -3.23 -16.42 -0.87
CA HIS A 89 -2.55 -15.17 -0.49
C HIS A 89 -3.01 -14.58 0.88
N GLY A 90 -2.91 -15.36 1.97
CA GLY A 90 -3.17 -14.91 3.33
C GLY A 90 -4.61 -14.43 3.55
N SER A 91 -5.61 -15.25 3.19
CA SER A 91 -6.99 -15.01 3.63
C SER A 91 -7.08 -15.31 5.12
N LEU A 92 -6.59 -14.39 5.95
CA LEU A 92 -6.88 -14.37 7.37
C LEU A 92 -8.36 -14.06 7.52
N ASP A 93 -9.14 -15.02 8.03
CA ASP A 93 -10.54 -14.86 8.40
C ASP A 93 -10.72 -14.01 9.68
N ASN A 94 -9.63 -13.46 10.21
CA ASN A 94 -9.64 -12.52 11.33
C ASN A 94 -10.06 -11.11 10.91
N TRP A 95 -11.11 -10.98 10.10
CA TRP A 95 -11.86 -9.72 10.06
C TRP A 95 -12.73 -9.68 11.30
N ASN A 96 -12.14 -9.18 12.38
CA ASN A 96 -12.89 -8.90 13.59
C ASN A 96 -13.84 -7.73 13.32
N ASN A 97 -15.08 -8.01 12.91
CA ASN A 97 -16.17 -7.04 12.78
C ASN A 97 -16.67 -6.54 14.15
N TYR A 98 -15.76 -6.34 15.10
CA TYR A 98 -16.06 -5.78 16.39
C TYR A 98 -16.17 -4.26 16.28
N THR A 99 -17.39 -3.74 16.44
CA THR A 99 -17.60 -2.31 16.62
C THR A 99 -17.35 -1.97 18.09
N PRO A 100 -16.37 -1.09 18.41
CA PRO A 100 -16.13 -0.71 19.80
C PRO A 100 -17.33 0.08 20.31
N ARG A 101 -18.14 -0.55 21.18
CA ARG A 101 -19.17 0.15 21.95
C ARG A 101 -18.49 0.89 23.10
N SER A 102 -18.45 2.23 23.00
CA SER A 102 -18.06 3.04 24.15
C SER A 102 -19.19 3.04 25.18
N MET A 103 -18.84 3.06 26.47
CA MET A 103 -19.81 3.11 27.58
C MET A 103 -20.81 4.28 27.45
N ASN A 104 -20.42 5.35 26.76
CA ASN A 104 -21.22 6.56 26.54
C ASN A 104 -21.92 6.60 25.17
N TYR A 105 -22.04 5.48 24.47
CA TYR A 105 -22.70 5.44 23.15
C TYR A 105 -24.14 5.97 23.21
N TYR A 106 -24.93 5.49 24.17
CA TYR A 106 -26.33 5.92 24.35
C TYR A 106 -26.47 7.42 24.60
N VAL A 107 -25.55 8.01 25.38
CA VAL A 107 -25.54 9.47 25.64
C VAL A 107 -25.22 10.25 24.37
N ARG A 108 -24.25 9.79 23.57
CA ARG A 108 -23.88 10.44 22.30
C ARG A 108 -24.99 10.31 21.25
N GLU A 109 -25.64 9.17 21.19
CA GLU A 109 -26.78 8.91 20.29
C GLU A 109 -27.94 9.84 20.61
N LYS A 110 -28.35 9.92 21.88
CA LYS A 110 -29.40 10.83 22.34
C LYS A 110 -29.08 12.30 22.11
N GLU A 111 -27.82 12.70 22.29
CA GLU A 111 -27.38 14.07 21.99
C GLU A 111 -27.38 14.35 20.48
N ALA A 112 -27.00 13.38 19.65
CA ALA A 112 -27.07 13.49 18.20
C ALA A 112 -28.52 13.66 17.71
N GLU A 113 -29.47 12.90 18.28
CA GLU A 113 -30.90 13.06 17.99
C GLU A 113 -31.42 14.44 18.41
N ARG A 114 -31.05 14.92 19.60
CA ARG A 114 -31.39 16.27 20.07
C ARG A 114 -30.86 17.35 19.11
N ILE A 115 -29.61 17.23 18.68
CA ILE A 115 -28.99 18.16 17.72
C ILE A 115 -29.72 18.10 16.37
N ALA A 116 -30.01 16.89 15.88
CA ALA A 116 -30.72 16.71 14.61
C ALA A 116 -32.10 17.37 14.62
N MET A 117 -32.89 17.14 15.67
CA MET A 117 -34.20 17.77 15.85
C MET A 117 -34.10 19.30 15.91
N ASN A 118 -33.13 19.83 16.65
CA ASN A 118 -32.90 21.29 16.71
C ASN A 118 -32.51 21.86 15.35
N ASN A 119 -31.65 21.17 14.60
CA ASN A 119 -31.24 21.58 13.27
C ASN A 119 -32.43 21.59 12.30
N GLU A 120 -33.32 20.61 12.39
CA GLU A 120 -34.56 20.57 11.60
C GLU A 120 -35.49 21.74 11.94
N LEU A 121 -35.65 22.07 13.22
CA LEU A 121 -36.43 23.23 13.65
C LEU A 121 -35.83 24.55 13.14
N ILE A 122 -34.51 24.72 13.24
CA ILE A 122 -33.80 25.89 12.72
C ILE A 122 -33.96 25.98 11.21
N LYS A 123 -33.78 24.87 10.49
CA LYS A 123 -33.98 24.80 9.04
C LYS A 123 -35.39 25.24 8.65
N SER A 124 -36.42 24.73 9.32
CA SER A 124 -37.81 25.12 9.08
C SER A 124 -38.05 26.60 9.36
N ARG A 125 -37.44 27.17 10.41
CA ARG A 125 -37.50 28.61 10.69
C ARG A 125 -36.84 29.42 9.58
N LEU A 126 -35.62 29.06 9.17
CA LEU A 126 -34.88 29.76 8.12
C LEU A 126 -35.64 29.72 6.78
N LEU A 127 -36.23 28.58 6.44
CA LEU A 127 -37.05 28.44 5.22
C LEU A 127 -38.38 29.21 5.31
N GLY A 128 -38.98 29.30 6.50
CA GLY A 128 -40.23 30.01 6.72
C GLY A 128 -40.10 31.54 6.83
N VAL A 129 -38.89 32.05 7.09
CA VAL A 129 -38.62 33.49 7.16
C VAL A 129 -38.67 34.08 5.75
N GLN A 130 -39.55 35.05 5.54
CA GLN A 130 -39.62 35.80 4.30
C GLN A 130 -38.42 36.74 4.17
N PRO A 131 -37.86 36.91 2.96
CA PRO A 131 -36.83 37.91 2.73
C PRO A 131 -37.38 39.32 3.00
N ASN A 132 -36.69 40.09 3.84
CA ASN A 132 -37.04 41.50 4.11
C ASN A 132 -36.76 42.40 2.88
N TYR A 133 -35.88 41.95 1.99
CA TYR A 133 -35.48 42.69 0.79
C TYR A 133 -36.41 42.34 -0.38
N ASN A 134 -37.16 43.35 -0.84
CA ASN A 134 -37.96 43.26 -2.07
C ASN A 134 -37.16 43.84 -3.23
N LEU A 135 -36.60 42.96 -4.08
CA LEU A 135 -35.75 43.33 -5.21
C LEU A 135 -36.48 44.27 -6.19
N ASN A 136 -37.76 44.01 -6.46
CA ASN A 136 -38.55 44.85 -7.37
C ASN A 136 -38.69 46.27 -6.84
N LYS A 137 -38.91 46.42 -5.52
CA LYS A 137 -38.97 47.73 -4.88
C LYS A 137 -37.62 48.45 -4.99
N TRP A 138 -36.51 47.74 -4.82
CA TRP A 138 -35.17 48.32 -4.94
C TRP A 138 -34.87 48.80 -6.36
N GLU A 139 -35.29 48.03 -7.37
CA GLU A 139 -35.17 48.40 -8.77
C GLU A 139 -36.03 49.62 -9.11
N GLU A 140 -37.27 49.67 -8.62
CA GLU A 140 -38.13 50.85 -8.75
C GLU A 140 -37.52 52.10 -8.09
N ASP A 141 -37.00 51.97 -6.87
CA ASP A 141 -36.40 53.07 -6.13
C ASP A 141 -35.10 53.56 -6.80
N PHE A 142 -34.32 52.64 -7.39
CA PHE A 142 -33.14 52.95 -8.19
C PHE A 142 -33.51 53.74 -9.46
N LEU A 143 -34.50 53.25 -10.23
CA LEU A 143 -34.97 53.93 -11.45
C LEU A 143 -35.55 55.33 -11.15
N LYS A 144 -36.30 55.48 -10.04
CA LYS A 144 -36.78 56.79 -9.58
C LYS A 144 -35.61 57.72 -9.25
N HIS A 145 -34.60 57.20 -8.56
CA HIS A 145 -33.41 57.97 -8.21
C HIS A 145 -32.65 58.43 -9.46
N GLU A 146 -32.44 57.54 -10.43
CA GLU A 146 -31.82 57.86 -11.71
C GLU A 146 -32.63 58.93 -12.48
N TYR A 147 -33.96 58.80 -12.51
CA TYR A 147 -34.84 59.80 -13.08
C TYR A 147 -34.68 61.18 -12.41
N TYR A 148 -34.61 61.23 -11.07
CA TYR A 148 -34.37 62.49 -10.36
C TYR A 148 -32.99 63.07 -10.64
N LEU A 149 -31.93 62.24 -10.72
CA LEU A 149 -30.58 62.69 -11.10
C LEU A 149 -30.55 63.25 -12.52
N ALA A 150 -31.18 62.57 -13.47
CA ALA A 150 -31.28 63.05 -14.86
C ALA A 150 -32.04 64.38 -14.94
N ASN A 151 -33.14 64.53 -14.20
CA ASN A 151 -33.85 65.80 -14.11
C ASN A 151 -33.00 66.90 -13.46
N MET A 152 -32.28 66.60 -12.37
CA MET A 152 -31.38 67.56 -11.71
C MET A 152 -30.27 68.01 -12.65
N ALA A 153 -29.63 67.08 -13.35
CA ALA A 153 -28.59 67.36 -14.34
C ALA A 153 -29.12 68.18 -15.53
N ALA A 154 -30.35 67.93 -15.98
CA ALA A 154 -30.96 68.71 -17.06
C ALA A 154 -31.39 70.13 -16.63
N VAL A 155 -31.68 70.34 -15.34
CA VAL A 155 -32.04 71.66 -14.79
C VAL A 155 -30.80 72.51 -14.53
N THR A 156 -29.66 71.90 -14.20
CA THR A 156 -28.38 72.61 -14.18
C THR A 156 -27.98 72.96 -15.60
N LYS A 157 -28.19 74.22 -16.00
CA LYS A 157 -27.50 74.77 -17.17
C LYS A 157 -26.01 74.76 -16.87
N ASP A 158 -25.27 73.95 -17.59
CA ASP A 158 -23.80 74.00 -17.60
C ASP A 158 -23.40 75.37 -18.17
N TYR A 159 -23.10 76.32 -17.29
CA TYR A 159 -22.37 77.51 -17.68
C TYR A 159 -20.90 77.10 -17.71
N ASP A 160 -20.41 76.66 -18.88
CA ASP A 160 -18.98 76.48 -19.13
C ASP A 160 -18.28 77.84 -18.95
N LEU A 161 -17.80 78.10 -17.73
CA LEU A 161 -17.21 79.37 -17.30
C LEU A 161 -15.84 79.67 -17.97
N ASP A 162 -15.25 78.72 -18.69
CA ASP A 162 -13.92 78.82 -19.29
C ASP A 162 -13.89 79.04 -20.83
N SER A 163 -15.03 79.21 -21.51
CA SER A 163 -15.08 79.42 -22.97
C SER A 163 -15.42 80.86 -23.42
N LEU A 164 -15.47 81.83 -22.50
CA LEU A 164 -15.67 83.25 -22.82
C LEU A 164 -14.32 83.93 -23.15
N GLU A 165 -13.84 83.77 -24.38
CA GLU A 165 -12.87 84.74 -24.91
C GLU A 165 -13.53 86.14 -24.95
N PRO A 166 -12.89 87.21 -24.45
CA PRO A 166 -13.48 88.55 -24.49
C PRO A 166 -13.60 89.01 -25.94
N THR A 167 -14.84 89.06 -26.46
CA THR A 167 -15.07 89.62 -27.79
C THR A 167 -14.81 91.13 -27.78
N PRO A 168 -14.09 91.70 -28.78
CA PRO A 168 -13.89 93.14 -28.88
C PRO A 168 -15.23 93.88 -28.98
N ARG A 169 -15.36 94.99 -28.26
CA ARG A 169 -16.58 95.82 -28.28
C ARG A 169 -16.76 96.48 -29.65
N ASP A 170 -17.76 96.03 -30.40
CA ASP A 170 -18.17 96.66 -31.65
C ASP A 170 -18.73 98.09 -31.41
N PRO A 171 -18.43 99.06 -32.30
CA PRO A 171 -18.98 100.40 -32.21
C PRO A 171 -20.48 100.45 -32.48
N PRO A 172 -21.19 101.47 -31.96
CA PRO A 172 -22.65 101.49 -31.92
C PRO A 172 -23.28 101.49 -33.33
N ARG A 173 -24.13 100.49 -33.58
CA ARG A 173 -24.85 100.29 -34.84
C ARG A 173 -25.78 101.48 -35.13
N ARG A 174 -25.64 102.07 -36.32
CA ARG A 174 -26.64 102.99 -36.90
C ARG A 174 -27.95 102.22 -37.14
N ARG A 175 -29.07 102.79 -36.68
CA ARG A 175 -30.40 102.18 -36.80
C ARG A 175 -30.78 102.03 -38.27
N ARG A 176 -31.08 100.79 -38.70
CA ARG A 176 -31.73 100.53 -39.99
C ARG A 176 -33.26 100.52 -39.82
N PRO A 177 -34.02 101.00 -40.82
CA PRO A 177 -35.46 101.12 -40.72
C PRO A 177 -36.18 99.76 -40.84
N ARG A 178 -37.37 99.73 -40.27
CA ARG A 178 -38.24 98.57 -40.08
C ARG A 178 -38.88 98.18 -41.42
N SER A 179 -38.60 96.98 -41.94
CA SER A 179 -39.40 96.38 -43.01
C SER A 179 -40.49 95.50 -42.42
N VAL A 180 -41.70 95.73 -42.93
CA VAL A 180 -42.92 94.97 -42.68
C VAL A 180 -42.97 93.84 -43.70
N GLY A 181 -43.23 92.61 -43.29
CA GLY A 181 -43.30 91.49 -44.23
C GLY A 181 -43.48 90.15 -43.56
N THR A 182 -44.71 89.69 -43.65
CA THR A 182 -45.29 88.37 -43.34
C THR A 182 -44.44 87.16 -43.76
N GLU A 183 -44.36 86.14 -42.89
CA GLU A 183 -44.60 84.75 -43.32
C GLU A 183 -44.90 83.81 -42.15
N VAL A 184 -45.94 82.99 -42.36
CA VAL A 184 -46.56 82.09 -41.40
C VAL A 184 -45.85 80.73 -41.43
N ARG A 185 -45.37 80.31 -40.27
CA ARG A 185 -44.74 79.01 -40.00
C ARG A 185 -45.74 77.87 -40.21
N LYS A 186 -45.51 77.01 -41.21
CA LYS A 186 -46.16 75.69 -41.27
C LYS A 186 -45.38 74.71 -40.38
N ARG A 187 -46.04 74.22 -39.33
CA ARG A 187 -45.63 73.06 -38.54
C ARG A 187 -46.14 71.81 -39.24
N THR A 188 -45.26 70.89 -39.59
CA THR A 188 -45.63 69.48 -39.77
C THR A 188 -45.14 68.71 -38.55
N ARG A 189 -46.08 68.08 -37.85
CA ARG A 189 -45.83 67.06 -36.82
C ARG A 189 -45.96 65.72 -37.54
N ASN A 190 -44.90 64.92 -37.53
CA ASN A 190 -45.01 63.50 -37.83
C ASN A 190 -45.16 62.78 -36.49
N PHE A 191 -46.33 62.18 -36.29
CA PHE A 191 -46.57 61.13 -35.31
C PHE A 191 -46.62 59.80 -36.08
N ASP A 192 -46.39 58.74 -35.32
CA ASP A 192 -46.62 57.32 -35.61
C ASP A 192 -45.38 56.52 -35.97
N SER A 193 -45.14 55.32 -35.45
CA SER A 193 -45.65 54.55 -34.31
C SER A 193 -44.95 53.20 -34.49
N CYS A 194 -44.14 52.73 -33.53
CA CYS A 194 -43.56 51.38 -33.58
C CYS A 194 -43.62 50.72 -32.20
N PRO A 195 -44.54 49.76 -31.97
CA PRO A 195 -44.51 48.90 -30.80
C PRO A 195 -43.97 47.49 -31.12
N PHE A 196 -43.14 47.01 -30.18
CA PHE A 196 -43.05 45.65 -29.59
C PHE A 196 -42.91 44.42 -30.51
N LEU A 197 -41.79 43.68 -30.40
CA LEU A 197 -41.62 42.40 -29.67
C LEU A 197 -42.58 41.30 -30.19
N VAL A 198 -42.13 40.15 -30.67
CA VAL A 198 -41.74 38.99 -29.85
C VAL A 198 -40.85 38.03 -30.66
N PHE A 199 -39.72 37.63 -30.08
CA PHE A 199 -38.96 36.44 -30.50
C PHE A 199 -38.61 35.62 -29.24
N LEU A 200 -38.73 34.30 -29.39
CA LEU A 200 -37.95 33.24 -28.75
C LEU A 200 -38.48 32.53 -27.46
N VAL A 201 -38.51 31.21 -27.61
CA VAL A 201 -38.42 30.11 -26.62
C VAL A 201 -39.69 29.73 -25.83
N PHE A 202 -40.51 28.89 -26.45
CA PHE A 202 -41.20 27.80 -25.75
C PHE A 202 -40.53 26.48 -26.18
N PHE A 203 -39.49 26.09 -25.46
CA PHE A 203 -39.03 24.71 -25.40
C PHE A 203 -38.43 24.48 -24.02
N VAL A 204 -38.72 23.30 -23.48
CA VAL A 204 -38.17 22.67 -22.26
C VAL A 204 -39.04 22.80 -20.99
N CYS A 205 -39.36 21.61 -20.46
CA CYS A 205 -39.95 21.28 -19.16
C CYS A 205 -41.48 21.19 -19.03
N PHE A 206 -42.11 20.47 -19.97
CA PHE A 206 -43.28 19.61 -19.70
C PHE A 206 -42.80 18.19 -19.29
N PHE A 207 -41.90 18.12 -18.30
CA PHE A 207 -41.34 16.87 -17.76
C PHE A 207 -41.23 16.97 -16.23
N TYR A 208 -42.38 16.87 -15.57
CA TYR A 208 -42.58 16.41 -14.20
C TYR A 208 -43.85 15.54 -14.32
N PHE A 209 -43.72 14.24 -14.59
CA PHE A 209 -43.50 13.17 -13.62
C PHE A 209 -44.66 13.06 -12.62
N GLU A 210 -45.74 12.44 -13.11
CA GLU A 210 -46.55 11.46 -12.38
C GLU A 210 -46.91 10.34 -13.37
#